data_AF-A0A5J5AX61-F1
#
_entry.id   AF-A0A5J5AX61-F1
#
_cell.length_a   1.000
_cell.length_b   1.000
_cell.length_c   1.000
_cell.angle_alpha   90.00
_cell.angle_beta   90.00
_cell.angle_gamma   90.00
#
_symmetry.space_group_name_H-M   'P 1'
#
loop_
_entity.id
_entity.type
_entity.pdbx_description
1 polymer ?
#
loop_
_entity_poly.entity_id
_entity_poly.type
_entity_poly.pdbx_seq_one_letter_code
_entity_poly.pdbx_strand_id
1 'polypeptide(L)'
;MKKKKQSFKQPPTTTAAATINLKSLIHGNSLFFDKLIEFILARFYLSNDDVKDAKPWFQGLSKVAKATAKQRTKENITKAHHDRFNLEKSHAITLYLLKQSIENEKIVNKSNIDIDDDNEEANIKLIMNLDGDNRGDWMKKKKKKRKLSKAKELERAKRLEEAKKDLEKGEVVAKKHLWKAAIIRADGIKVHDNSRLLKQSIHKGKKRHKKNVEKWKEMEESKEKMKGEKQQTRAVNIAKRIHQKKMRKIAKKK
;
A
#
# COMPACT_ATOMS: atom_id res chain seq x y z
N MET A 1 -18.70 50.00 36.23
CA MET A 1 -18.83 49.80 37.70
C MET A 1 -19.13 48.31 37.92
N LYS A 2 -18.48 47.47 38.72
CA LYS A 2 -17.22 47.44 39.49
C LYS A 2 -16.69 46.01 39.28
N LYS A 3 -15.43 45.84 38.85
CA LYS A 3 -14.80 44.52 38.60
C LYS A 3 -14.40 43.87 39.93
N LYS A 4 -14.84 42.62 40.12
CA LYS A 4 -14.53 41.74 41.26
C LYS A 4 -13.06 41.30 41.16
N LYS A 5 -12.20 41.79 42.06
CA LYS A 5 -10.78 41.39 42.14
C LYS A 5 -10.68 40.03 42.82
N GLN A 6 -10.23 39.01 42.11
CA GLN A 6 -9.73 37.76 42.70
C GLN A 6 -8.24 37.96 43.03
N SER A 7 -7.89 37.81 44.30
CA SER A 7 -6.50 37.82 44.77
C SER A 7 -5.81 36.50 44.39
N PHE A 8 -4.76 36.59 43.58
CA PHE A 8 -3.81 35.49 43.38
C PHE A 8 -2.94 35.34 44.64
N LYS A 9 -3.05 34.21 45.34
CA LYS A 9 -2.09 33.80 46.37
C LYS A 9 -0.83 33.28 45.67
N GLN A 10 0.32 33.88 45.97
CA GLN A 10 1.62 33.28 45.65
C GLN A 10 1.86 32.06 46.58
N PRO A 11 2.53 30.99 46.10
CA PRO A 11 2.93 29.88 46.94
C PRO A 11 4.03 30.31 47.93
N PRO A 12 4.07 29.71 49.14
CA PRO A 12 4.96 30.12 50.22
C PRO A 12 6.43 29.86 49.86
N THR A 13 7.26 30.87 50.09
CA THR A 13 8.71 30.77 50.20
C THR A 13 9.05 29.84 51.36
N THR A 14 9.50 28.61 51.07
CA THR A 14 10.06 27.72 52.08
C THR A 14 11.43 28.25 52.51
N THR A 15 11.40 29.18 53.46
CA THR A 15 12.51 29.42 54.38
C THR A 15 12.44 28.30 55.42
N ALA A 16 13.04 27.15 55.12
CA ALA A 16 13.38 26.15 56.11
C ALA A 16 14.90 26.04 56.10
N ALA A 17 15.52 26.52 57.19
CA ALA A 17 16.96 26.43 57.43
C ALA A 17 17.37 24.97 57.44
N ALA A 18 17.79 24.48 56.29
CA ALA A 18 18.47 23.21 56.17
C ALA A 18 19.95 23.56 56.10
N THR A 19 20.71 23.17 57.13
CA THR A 19 22.17 23.11 57.14
C THR A 19 22.63 22.03 56.15
N ILE A 20 22.24 22.16 54.88
CA ILE A 20 22.69 21.33 53.77
C ILE A 20 23.99 21.98 53.34
N ASN A 21 25.08 21.22 53.39
CA ASN A 21 26.41 21.70 53.06
C ASN A 21 26.36 22.41 51.69
N LEU A 22 26.59 23.73 51.65
CA LEU A 22 26.37 24.53 50.44
C LEU A 22 27.14 23.95 49.24
N LYS A 23 28.30 23.35 49.52
CA LYS A 23 29.12 22.63 48.54
C LYS A 23 28.39 21.45 47.90
N SER A 24 27.64 20.65 48.67
CA SER A 24 26.89 19.52 48.13
C SER A 24 25.69 19.98 47.29
N LEU A 25 25.06 21.10 47.65
CA LEU A 25 23.98 21.68 46.85
C LEU A 25 24.50 22.24 45.51
N ILE A 26 25.62 22.95 45.54
CA ILE A 26 26.29 23.46 44.34
C ILE A 26 26.71 22.29 43.44
N HIS A 27 27.28 21.23 44.00
CA HIS A 27 27.67 20.04 43.25
C HIS A 27 26.47 19.28 42.65
N GLY A 28 25.36 19.16 43.40
CA GLY A 28 24.13 18.57 42.86
C GLY A 28 23.56 19.37 41.68
N ASN A 29 23.59 20.71 41.80
CA ASN A 29 23.15 21.59 40.72
C ASN A 29 24.09 21.55 39.51
N SER A 30 25.41 21.47 39.69
CA SER A 30 26.35 21.35 38.55
C SER A 30 26.09 20.09 37.75
N LEU A 31 25.91 18.94 38.42
CA LEU A 31 25.59 17.68 37.76
C LEU A 31 24.25 17.71 37.02
N PHE A 32 23.28 18.48 37.50
CA PHE A 32 22.01 18.69 36.81
C PHE A 32 22.19 19.52 35.53
N PHE A 33 22.97 20.60 35.58
CA PHE A 33 23.22 21.43 34.40
C PHE A 33 24.06 20.71 33.34
N ASP A 34 25.03 19.88 33.73
CA ASP A 34 25.82 19.05 32.80
C ASP A 34 24.91 18.10 32.01
N LYS A 35 23.97 17.43 32.69
CA LYS A 35 22.96 16.56 32.03
C LYS A 35 21.98 17.35 31.16
N LEU A 36 21.64 18.57 31.55
CA LEU A 36 20.74 19.42 30.76
C LEU A 36 21.34 19.77 29.39
N ILE A 37 22.66 19.98 29.35
CA ILE A 37 23.38 20.28 28.10
C ILE A 37 23.28 19.12 27.11
N GLU A 38 23.28 17.87 27.59
CA GLU A 38 23.09 16.68 26.74
C GLU A 38 21.70 16.62 26.07
N PHE A 39 20.67 17.24 26.66
CA PHE A 39 19.32 17.28 26.07
C PHE A 39 19.16 18.34 24.98
N ILE A 40 20.08 19.30 24.90
CA ILE A 40 20.09 20.30 23.84
C ILE A 40 20.71 19.66 22.60
N LEU A 41 19.96 19.59 21.50
CA LEU A 41 20.47 19.00 20.25
C LEU A 41 21.78 19.67 19.83
N ALA A 42 22.75 18.85 19.41
CA ALA A 42 24.06 19.30 18.93
C ALA A 42 24.01 20.41 17.86
N ARG A 43 22.89 20.52 17.14
CA ARG A 43 22.61 21.59 16.15
C ARG A 43 22.77 23.00 16.73
N PHE A 44 22.59 23.20 18.04
CA PHE A 44 22.72 24.51 18.67
C PHE A 44 24.13 24.84 19.15
N TYR A 45 25.05 23.86 19.18
CA TYR A 45 26.44 24.05 19.61
C TYR A 45 27.44 23.95 18.46
N LEU A 46 27.07 23.35 17.33
CA LEU A 46 27.87 23.41 16.11
C LEU A 46 27.78 24.84 15.53
N SER A 47 28.94 25.49 15.38
CA SER A 47 29.03 26.76 14.66
C SER A 47 28.54 26.55 13.23
N ASN A 48 27.70 27.45 12.71
CA ASN A 48 27.14 27.35 11.36
C ASN A 48 28.21 27.29 10.25
N ASP A 49 29.48 27.52 10.60
CA ASP A 49 30.62 27.42 9.69
C ASP A 49 30.99 25.96 9.35
N ASP A 50 30.79 24.99 10.26
CA ASP A 50 30.97 23.56 9.95
C ASP A 50 29.80 23.01 9.11
N VAL A 51 28.70 23.77 9.03
CA VAL A 51 27.55 23.51 8.17
C VAL A 51 27.74 24.14 6.77
N LYS A 52 28.80 24.94 6.53
CA LYS A 52 29.09 25.48 5.19
C LYS A 52 29.50 24.42 4.18
N ASP A 53 30.07 23.29 4.64
CA ASP A 53 30.31 22.12 3.78
C ASP A 53 29.05 21.28 3.55
N ALA A 54 28.02 21.47 4.38
CA ALA A 54 26.68 20.94 4.16
C ALA A 54 25.87 21.86 3.23
N LYS A 55 26.30 21.92 1.96
CA LYS A 55 25.59 22.55 0.81
C LYS A 55 24.06 22.43 0.92
N PRO A 56 23.32 23.53 1.15
CA PRO A 56 21.93 23.40 1.58
C PRO A 56 20.86 23.23 0.47
N TRP A 57 21.16 23.20 -0.85
CA TRP A 57 20.03 23.27 -1.81
C TRP A 57 20.19 22.82 -3.28
N PHE A 58 21.19 22.02 -3.68
CA PHE A 58 21.03 21.13 -4.86
C PHE A 58 22.20 20.13 -4.98
N GLN A 59 21.99 18.86 -4.62
CA GLN A 59 22.83 17.76 -5.14
C GLN A 59 22.05 17.05 -6.24
N GLY A 60 22.31 17.45 -7.48
CA GLY A 60 21.91 16.72 -8.66
C GLY A 60 23.07 16.67 -9.64
N LEU A 61 23.16 15.58 -10.40
CA LEU A 61 24.18 15.34 -11.44
C LEU A 61 24.53 16.61 -12.24
N SER A 62 25.80 16.77 -12.63
CA SER A 62 26.25 17.88 -13.47
C SER A 62 25.41 18.02 -14.73
N LYS A 63 25.38 19.20 -15.39
CA LYS A 63 24.59 19.41 -16.61
C LYS A 63 24.88 18.34 -17.68
N VAL A 64 26.15 17.96 -17.81
CA VAL A 64 26.61 16.89 -18.70
C VAL A 64 26.05 15.54 -18.25
N ALA A 65 26.17 15.21 -16.97
CA ALA A 65 25.67 13.95 -16.44
C ALA A 65 24.13 13.84 -16.47
N LYS A 66 23.40 14.98 -16.42
CA LYS A 66 21.96 15.04 -16.68
C LYS A 66 21.63 14.77 -18.15
N ALA A 67 22.42 15.29 -19.09
CA ALA A 67 22.22 15.05 -20.51
C ALA A 67 22.47 13.57 -20.87
N THR A 68 23.56 12.98 -20.35
CA THR A 68 23.86 11.56 -20.56
C THR A 68 22.81 10.65 -19.93
N ALA A 69 22.31 10.97 -18.72
CA ALA A 69 21.21 10.25 -18.10
C ALA A 69 19.94 10.30 -18.95
N LYS A 70 19.58 11.48 -19.49
CA LYS A 70 18.43 11.65 -20.40
C LYS A 70 18.61 10.91 -21.73
N GLN A 71 19.84 10.81 -22.24
CA GLN A 71 20.11 10.04 -23.45
C GLN A 71 19.95 8.54 -23.20
N ARG A 72 20.51 8.03 -22.09
CA ARG A 72 20.35 6.63 -21.67
C ARG A 72 18.88 6.26 -21.47
N THR A 73 18.06 7.13 -20.88
CA THR A 73 16.62 6.84 -20.72
C THR A 73 15.91 6.77 -22.07
N LYS A 74 16.22 7.66 -23.02
CA LYS A 74 15.66 7.60 -24.38
C LYS A 74 16.07 6.31 -25.11
N GLU A 75 17.34 5.94 -25.06
CA GLU A 75 17.85 4.70 -25.68
C GLU A 75 17.20 3.46 -25.05
N ASN A 76 17.02 3.44 -23.74
CA ASN A 76 16.34 2.34 -23.04
C ASN A 76 14.86 2.21 -23.45
N ILE A 77 14.15 3.33 -23.64
CA ILE A 77 12.76 3.31 -24.12
C ILE A 77 12.69 2.74 -25.53
N THR A 78 13.57 3.18 -26.43
CA THR A 78 13.63 2.68 -27.81
C THR A 78 13.98 1.19 -27.85
N LYS A 79 15.00 0.76 -27.09
CA LYS A 79 15.36 -0.66 -26.98
C LYS A 79 14.22 -1.51 -26.41
N ALA A 80 13.54 -1.04 -25.36
CA ALA A 80 12.38 -1.73 -24.80
C ALA A 80 11.22 -1.82 -25.81
N HIS A 81 11.03 -0.81 -26.67
CA HIS A 81 10.04 -0.87 -27.74
C HIS A 81 10.40 -1.91 -28.81
N HIS A 82 11.65 -1.97 -29.25
CA HIS A 82 12.10 -3.01 -30.19
C HIS A 82 12.03 -4.41 -29.59
N ASP A 83 12.41 -4.56 -28.32
CA ASP A 83 12.42 -5.85 -27.62
C ASP A 83 11.01 -6.43 -27.44
N ARG A 84 9.96 -5.60 -27.42
CA ARG A 84 8.56 -6.07 -27.44
C ARG A 84 8.20 -6.83 -28.72
N PHE A 85 8.90 -6.58 -29.82
CA PHE A 85 8.64 -7.20 -31.13
C PHE A 85 9.65 -8.30 -31.49
N ASN A 86 10.65 -8.56 -30.63
CA ASN A 86 11.65 -9.59 -30.85
C ASN A 86 11.20 -10.93 -30.22
N LEU A 87 11.12 -11.99 -31.03
CA LEU A 87 10.62 -13.31 -30.62
C LEU A 87 11.61 -14.09 -29.74
N GLU A 88 12.92 -13.82 -29.83
CA GLU A 88 13.94 -14.47 -28.98
C GLU A 88 14.01 -13.87 -27.56
N LYS A 89 13.61 -12.60 -27.38
CA LYS A 89 13.49 -11.98 -26.04
C LYS A 89 12.11 -12.24 -25.41
N SER A 90 11.45 -13.32 -25.85
CA SER A 90 10.06 -13.70 -25.56
C SER A 90 9.71 -13.91 -24.09
N HIS A 91 10.70 -14.00 -23.21
CA HIS A 91 10.49 -13.98 -21.76
C HIS A 91 9.82 -12.68 -21.25
N ALA A 92 9.79 -11.62 -22.06
CA ALA A 92 9.07 -10.36 -21.77
C ALA A 92 7.68 -10.24 -22.44
N ILE A 93 7.24 -11.23 -23.22
CA ILE A 93 5.93 -11.21 -23.90
C ILE A 93 4.82 -11.49 -22.89
N THR A 94 3.70 -10.76 -23.02
CA THR A 94 2.51 -10.88 -22.15
C THR A 94 2.01 -12.31 -22.02
N LEU A 95 2.12 -13.12 -23.07
CA LEU A 95 1.78 -14.56 -23.04
C LEU A 95 2.72 -15.38 -22.15
N TYR A 96 4.02 -15.09 -22.12
CA TYR A 96 4.98 -15.78 -21.25
C TYR A 96 4.72 -15.43 -19.78
N LEU A 97 4.48 -14.14 -19.48
CA LEU A 97 4.08 -13.70 -18.14
C LEU A 97 2.75 -14.31 -17.70
N LEU A 98 1.78 -14.42 -18.62
CA LEU A 98 0.50 -15.07 -18.34
C LEU A 98 0.70 -16.56 -18.05
N LYS A 99 1.49 -17.26 -18.87
CA LYS A 99 1.83 -18.67 -18.65
C LYS A 99 2.51 -18.88 -17.29
N GLN A 100 3.48 -18.03 -16.95
CA GLN A 100 4.17 -18.06 -15.67
C GLN A 100 3.22 -17.75 -14.49
N SER A 101 2.29 -16.81 -14.64
CA SER A 101 1.28 -16.54 -13.61
C SER A 101 0.32 -17.71 -13.39
N ILE A 102 -0.10 -18.38 -14.46
CA ILE A 102 -0.97 -19.57 -14.38
C ILE A 102 -0.22 -20.72 -13.69
N GLU A 103 1.07 -20.88 -13.99
CA GLU A 103 1.92 -21.91 -13.39
C GLU A 103 2.16 -21.66 -11.90
N ASN A 104 2.42 -20.40 -11.52
CA ASN A 104 2.50 -19.98 -10.13
C ASN A 104 1.16 -20.12 -9.39
N GLU A 105 0.04 -19.82 -10.04
CA GLU A 105 -1.29 -20.05 -9.45
C GLU A 105 -1.57 -21.55 -9.24
N LYS A 106 -1.18 -22.42 -10.17
CA LYS A 106 -1.26 -23.88 -9.99
C LYS A 106 -0.41 -24.35 -8.81
N ILE A 107 0.80 -23.82 -8.65
CA ILE A 107 1.68 -24.14 -7.51
C ILE A 107 1.07 -23.66 -6.19
N VAL A 108 0.56 -22.42 -6.13
CA VAL A 108 -0.07 -21.85 -4.94
C VAL A 108 -1.37 -22.59 -4.57
N ASN A 109 -2.15 -23.03 -5.56
CA ASN A 109 -3.35 -23.83 -5.30
C ASN A 109 -3.00 -25.25 -4.83
N LYS A 110 -1.89 -25.83 -5.31
CA LYS A 110 -1.39 -27.13 -4.86
C LYS A 110 -0.78 -27.07 -3.45
N SER A 111 -0.22 -25.93 -3.02
CA SER A 111 0.29 -25.71 -1.66
C SER A 111 -0.74 -25.17 -0.66
N ASN A 112 -1.99 -24.96 -1.08
CA ASN A 112 -3.11 -24.54 -0.22
C ASN A 112 -4.02 -25.71 0.19
N ILE A 113 -3.63 -26.94 -0.17
CA ILE A 113 -4.18 -28.16 0.40
C ILE A 113 -3.46 -28.37 1.74
N ASP A 114 -4.27 -28.38 2.79
CA ASP A 114 -4.00 -28.82 4.17
C ASP A 114 -3.15 -27.90 5.07
N ILE A 115 -3.71 -26.73 5.39
CA ILE A 115 -3.59 -26.24 6.78
C ILE A 115 -5.01 -26.17 7.32
N ASP A 116 -5.40 -27.23 8.00
CA ASP A 116 -6.61 -27.28 8.81
C ASP A 116 -6.54 -26.17 9.87
N ASP A 117 -7.39 -25.17 9.70
CA ASP A 117 -7.59 -24.01 10.58
C ASP A 117 -8.31 -24.42 11.90
N ASP A 118 -8.47 -25.73 12.15
CA ASP A 118 -9.20 -26.28 13.30
C ASP A 118 -8.34 -26.41 14.56
N ASN A 119 -7.05 -26.02 14.52
CA ASN A 119 -6.15 -26.10 15.66
C ASN A 119 -5.59 -24.75 16.13
N GLU A 120 -6.45 -23.72 16.20
CA GLU A 120 -6.12 -22.47 16.89
C GLU A 120 -5.81 -22.70 18.38
N GLU A 121 -6.37 -23.75 19.00
CA GLU A 121 -6.13 -24.09 20.41
C GLU A 121 -4.69 -24.58 20.67
N ALA A 122 -4.10 -25.43 19.82
CA ALA A 122 -2.68 -25.79 19.96
C ALA A 122 -1.75 -24.61 19.68
N ASN A 123 -2.14 -23.68 18.81
CA ASN A 123 -1.34 -22.49 18.52
C ASN A 123 -1.35 -21.52 19.71
N ILE A 124 -2.46 -21.39 20.42
CA ILE A 124 -2.55 -20.62 21.68
C ILE A 124 -1.76 -21.32 22.80
N LYS A 125 -1.85 -22.65 22.89
CA LYS A 125 -1.10 -23.45 23.88
C LYS A 125 0.42 -23.37 23.67
N LEU A 126 0.87 -23.29 22.43
CA LEU A 126 2.27 -23.04 22.07
C LEU A 126 2.73 -21.63 22.46
N ILE A 127 1.86 -20.62 22.33
CA ILE A 127 2.14 -19.22 22.71
C ILE A 127 2.28 -19.05 24.24
N MET A 128 1.53 -19.82 25.04
CA MET A 128 1.61 -19.76 26.50
C MET A 128 2.86 -20.46 27.06
N ASN A 129 3.45 -21.39 26.31
CA ASN A 129 4.62 -22.18 26.72
C ASN A 129 5.97 -21.62 26.22
N LEU A 130 5.99 -20.41 25.64
CA LEU A 130 7.22 -19.76 25.13
C LEU A 130 7.72 -18.70 26.11
N ASP A 131 8.92 -18.90 26.64
CA ASP A 131 9.61 -17.97 27.54
C ASP A 131 9.77 -16.57 26.92
N GLY A 132 9.77 -15.55 27.79
CA GLY A 132 9.52 -14.14 27.50
C GLY A 132 10.29 -13.52 26.32
N ASP A 133 11.50 -14.00 26.03
CA ASP A 133 12.39 -13.40 25.04
C ASP A 133 12.08 -13.82 23.59
N ASN A 134 11.39 -14.95 23.36
CA ASN A 134 11.07 -15.43 22.01
C ASN A 134 9.69 -14.99 21.49
N ARG A 135 8.87 -14.33 22.33
CA ARG A 135 7.54 -13.81 21.94
C ARG A 135 7.63 -12.64 20.96
N GLY A 136 8.73 -11.87 20.99
CA GLY A 136 8.95 -10.72 20.12
C GLY A 136 9.27 -11.06 18.65
N ASP A 137 9.94 -12.18 18.38
CA ASP A 137 10.36 -12.57 17.01
C ASP A 137 9.22 -13.18 16.19
N TRP A 138 8.32 -13.95 16.83
CA TRP A 138 7.11 -14.51 16.21
C TRP A 138 6.17 -13.43 15.63
N MET A 139 5.99 -12.32 16.36
CA MET A 139 5.17 -11.18 15.92
C MET A 139 5.78 -10.49 14.68
N LYS A 140 7.13 -10.39 14.60
CA LYS A 140 7.85 -9.82 13.45
C LYS A 140 7.82 -10.73 12.21
N LYS A 141 7.80 -12.05 12.39
CA LYS A 141 7.80 -13.05 11.30
C LYS A 141 6.43 -13.30 10.65
N LYS A 142 5.32 -12.74 11.15
CA LYS A 142 4.04 -12.71 10.43
C LYS A 142 4.13 -11.73 9.24
N LYS A 143 4.84 -12.15 8.20
CA LYS A 143 4.73 -11.66 6.83
C LYS A 143 3.25 -11.36 6.56
N LYS A 144 2.95 -10.13 6.11
CA LYS A 144 1.61 -9.62 5.78
C LYS A 144 0.75 -10.72 5.12
N LYS A 145 0.04 -11.54 5.90
CA LYS A 145 -0.81 -12.60 5.34
C LYS A 145 -1.86 -11.87 4.51
N ARG A 146 -1.98 -12.25 3.24
CA ARG A 146 -3.00 -11.68 2.34
C ARG A 146 -4.34 -11.83 3.04
N LYS A 147 -5.10 -10.75 3.13
CA LYS A 147 -6.48 -10.82 3.61
C LYS A 147 -7.20 -11.89 2.80
N LEU A 148 -7.97 -12.74 3.48
CA LEU A 148 -8.75 -13.79 2.83
C LEU A 148 -9.64 -13.17 1.76
N SER A 149 -9.96 -13.95 0.73
CA SER A 149 -10.88 -13.47 -0.29
C SER A 149 -12.23 -13.18 0.35
N LYS A 150 -12.91 -12.14 -0.15
CA LYS A 150 -14.24 -11.73 0.36
C LYS A 150 -15.30 -12.83 0.23
N ALA A 151 -15.07 -13.82 -0.65
CA ALA A 151 -15.89 -15.01 -0.78
C ALA A 151 -15.64 -16.01 0.36
N LYS A 152 -14.38 -16.25 0.74
CA LYS A 152 -14.01 -17.12 1.87
C LYS A 152 -14.45 -16.52 3.21
N GLU A 153 -14.41 -15.19 3.35
CA GLU A 153 -15.02 -14.49 4.50
C GLU A 153 -16.54 -14.71 4.58
N LEU A 154 -17.22 -14.83 3.43
CA LEU A 154 -18.68 -15.02 3.37
C LEU A 154 -19.07 -16.43 3.78
N GLU A 155 -18.29 -17.40 3.33
CA GLU A 155 -18.42 -18.80 3.72
C GLU A 155 -18.22 -18.97 5.23
N ARG A 156 -17.16 -18.38 5.80
CA ARG A 156 -16.93 -18.37 7.25
C ARG A 156 -18.08 -17.73 8.01
N ALA A 157 -18.55 -16.56 7.56
CA ALA A 157 -19.69 -15.89 8.20
C ALA A 157 -20.97 -16.73 8.17
N LYS A 158 -21.24 -17.46 7.07
CA LYS A 158 -22.37 -18.39 6.99
C LYS A 158 -22.23 -19.59 7.93
N ARG A 159 -21.05 -20.21 7.98
CA ARG A 159 -20.77 -21.35 8.89
C ARG A 159 -20.97 -20.93 10.35
N LEU A 160 -20.57 -19.71 10.71
CA LEU A 160 -20.84 -19.15 12.04
C LEU A 160 -22.31 -18.84 12.30
N GLU A 161 -23.04 -18.38 11.28
CA GLU A 161 -24.48 -18.13 11.39
C GLU A 161 -25.26 -19.44 11.57
N GLU A 162 -24.80 -20.51 10.94
CA GLU A 162 -25.35 -21.86 11.07
C GLU A 162 -25.05 -22.46 12.45
N ALA A 163 -23.80 -22.44 12.91
CA ALA A 163 -23.41 -22.92 14.23
C ALA A 163 -24.07 -22.17 15.40
N LYS A 164 -24.59 -20.95 15.17
CA LYS A 164 -25.36 -20.18 16.16
C LYS A 164 -26.83 -20.59 16.23
N LYS A 165 -27.36 -21.24 15.19
CA LYS A 165 -28.76 -21.69 15.14
C LYS A 165 -28.99 -22.99 15.89
N ASP A 166 -27.93 -23.72 16.23
CA ASP A 166 -28.00 -24.94 17.02
C ASP A 166 -28.51 -24.65 18.44
N LEU A 167 -29.56 -25.35 18.88
CA LEU A 167 -30.26 -25.09 20.15
C LEU A 167 -29.39 -25.30 21.39
N GLU A 168 -28.47 -26.25 21.37
CA GLU A 168 -27.69 -26.65 22.55
C GLU A 168 -26.31 -25.96 22.63
N LYS A 169 -25.63 -25.82 21.48
CA LYS A 169 -24.28 -25.26 21.40
C LYS A 169 -24.24 -23.83 20.88
N GLY A 170 -25.32 -23.35 20.26
CA GLY A 170 -25.37 -22.06 19.59
C GLY A 170 -25.18 -20.87 20.51
N GLU A 171 -25.72 -20.90 21.73
CA GLU A 171 -25.50 -19.83 22.72
C GLU A 171 -24.04 -19.74 23.17
N VAL A 172 -23.41 -20.90 23.42
CA VAL A 172 -22.01 -20.97 23.86
C VAL A 172 -21.10 -20.50 22.73
N VAL A 173 -21.36 -20.92 21.50
CA VAL A 173 -20.64 -20.49 20.30
C VAL A 173 -20.83 -18.99 20.06
N ALA A 174 -22.05 -18.47 20.20
CA ALA A 174 -22.35 -17.05 20.07
C ALA A 174 -21.57 -16.22 21.09
N LYS A 175 -21.61 -16.60 22.37
CA LYS A 175 -20.85 -15.94 23.45
C LYS A 175 -19.34 -16.00 23.17
N LYS A 176 -18.78 -17.17 22.86
CA LYS A 176 -17.35 -17.31 22.52
C LYS A 176 -16.93 -16.39 21.36
N HIS A 177 -17.71 -16.35 20.27
CA HIS A 177 -17.41 -15.48 19.13
C HIS A 177 -17.54 -14.00 19.44
N LEU A 178 -18.55 -13.60 20.24
CA LEU A 178 -18.73 -12.21 20.65
C LEU A 178 -17.54 -11.70 21.47
N TRP A 179 -17.08 -12.50 22.44
CA TRP A 179 -15.94 -12.14 23.29
C TRP A 179 -14.63 -12.12 22.49
N LYS A 180 -14.38 -13.12 21.64
CA LYS A 180 -13.23 -13.11 20.72
C LYS A 180 -13.24 -11.87 19.82
N ALA A 181 -14.39 -11.53 19.23
CA ALA A 181 -14.52 -10.35 18.38
C ALA A 181 -14.32 -9.04 19.16
N ALA A 182 -14.76 -8.97 20.42
CA ALA A 182 -14.53 -7.80 21.28
C ALA A 182 -13.05 -7.59 21.59
N ILE A 183 -12.31 -8.65 21.93
CA ILE A 183 -10.86 -8.61 22.16
C ILE A 183 -10.14 -8.14 20.88
N ILE A 184 -10.43 -8.74 19.74
CA ILE A 184 -9.83 -8.37 18.45
C ILE A 184 -10.11 -6.90 18.08
N ARG A 185 -11.30 -6.38 18.41
CA ARG A 185 -11.63 -4.96 18.21
C ARG A 185 -10.89 -4.04 19.18
N ALA A 186 -10.73 -4.46 20.44
CA ALA A 186 -9.94 -3.74 21.44
C ALA A 186 -8.46 -3.66 21.03
N ASP A 187 -7.94 -4.71 20.38
CA ASP A 187 -6.62 -4.74 19.74
C ASP A 187 -6.52 -3.85 18.48
N GLY A 188 -7.60 -3.17 18.09
CA GLY A 188 -7.65 -2.25 16.95
C GLY A 188 -7.86 -2.93 15.58
N ILE A 189 -8.12 -4.24 15.55
CA ILE A 189 -8.33 -4.99 14.30
C ILE A 189 -9.82 -4.89 13.88
N LYS A 190 -10.05 -4.45 12.63
CA LYS A 190 -11.41 -4.29 12.06
C LYS A 190 -12.04 -5.64 11.71
N VAL A 191 -12.97 -6.10 12.54
CA VAL A 191 -13.74 -7.35 12.37
C VAL A 191 -14.89 -7.16 11.37
N HIS A 192 -15.02 -8.05 10.37
CA HIS A 192 -15.98 -7.94 9.26
C HIS A 192 -16.85 -9.21 9.09
N ASP A 193 -17.71 -9.52 10.07
CA ASP A 193 -18.37 -10.84 10.15
C ASP A 193 -19.83 -10.86 9.64
N ASN A 194 -20.30 -9.77 9.02
CA ASN A 194 -21.71 -9.65 8.63
C ASN A 194 -21.96 -10.18 7.20
N SER A 195 -22.64 -11.33 7.09
CA SER A 195 -22.93 -12.01 5.82
C SER A 195 -23.66 -11.10 4.80
N ARG A 196 -24.61 -10.27 5.25
CA ARG A 196 -25.36 -9.31 4.41
C ARG A 196 -24.47 -8.23 3.79
N LEU A 197 -23.62 -7.58 4.59
CA LEU A 197 -22.73 -6.51 4.12
C LEU A 197 -21.68 -7.05 3.14
N LEU A 198 -21.23 -8.28 3.38
CA LEU A 198 -20.26 -8.94 2.53
C LEU A 198 -20.86 -9.29 1.15
N LYS A 199 -22.09 -9.83 1.11
CA LYS A 199 -22.87 -10.02 -0.12
C LYS A 199 -23.02 -8.70 -0.91
N GLN A 200 -23.39 -7.61 -0.23
CA GLN A 200 -23.52 -6.30 -0.86
C GLN A 200 -22.19 -5.79 -1.41
N SER A 201 -21.09 -5.97 -0.68
CA SER A 201 -19.77 -5.55 -1.15
C SER A 201 -19.34 -6.33 -2.40
N ILE A 202 -19.57 -7.65 -2.43
CA ILE A 202 -19.28 -8.49 -3.59
C ILE A 202 -20.11 -8.03 -4.78
N HIS A 203 -21.41 -7.78 -4.58
CA HIS A 203 -22.30 -7.29 -5.63
C HIS A 203 -21.85 -5.92 -6.18
N LYS A 204 -21.49 -4.96 -5.31
CA LYS A 204 -20.93 -3.66 -5.72
C LYS A 204 -19.63 -3.82 -6.52
N GLY A 205 -18.76 -4.76 -6.11
CA GLY A 205 -17.54 -5.10 -6.84
C GLY A 205 -17.85 -5.62 -8.25
N LYS A 206 -18.77 -6.58 -8.37
CA LYS A 206 -19.24 -7.11 -9.66
C LYS A 206 -19.82 -6.02 -10.55
N LYS A 207 -20.64 -5.12 -10.01
CA LYS A 207 -21.24 -4.00 -10.76
C LYS A 207 -20.18 -3.02 -11.29
N ARG A 208 -19.17 -2.69 -10.48
CA ARG A 208 -18.03 -1.85 -10.92
C ARG A 208 -17.22 -2.53 -12.02
N HIS A 209 -16.96 -3.82 -11.87
CA HIS A 209 -16.24 -4.59 -12.89
C HIS A 209 -17.00 -4.60 -14.23
N LYS A 210 -18.30 -4.89 -14.22
CA LYS A 210 -19.16 -4.83 -15.42
C LYS A 210 -19.10 -3.47 -16.13
N LYS A 211 -19.29 -2.38 -15.37
CA LYS A 211 -19.21 -1.01 -15.91
C LYS A 211 -17.84 -0.71 -16.52
N ASN A 212 -16.76 -1.19 -15.90
CA ASN A 212 -15.43 -0.99 -16.44
C ASN A 212 -15.25 -1.78 -17.74
N VAL A 213 -15.67 -3.05 -17.78
CA VAL A 213 -15.59 -3.89 -18.99
C VAL A 213 -16.36 -3.26 -20.14
N GLU A 214 -17.58 -2.79 -19.90
CA GLU A 214 -18.41 -2.09 -20.89
C GLU A 214 -17.70 -0.84 -21.45
N LYS A 215 -17.20 0.03 -20.57
CA LYS A 215 -16.40 1.20 -21.00
C LYS A 215 -15.18 0.83 -21.82
N TRP A 216 -14.48 -0.24 -21.46
CA TRP A 216 -13.33 -0.71 -22.23
C TRP A 216 -13.73 -1.18 -23.63
N LYS A 217 -14.86 -1.88 -23.73
CA LYS A 217 -15.43 -2.31 -25.00
C LYS A 217 -15.84 -1.13 -25.87
N GLU A 218 -16.52 -0.13 -25.31
CA GLU A 218 -16.89 1.11 -26.02
C GLU A 218 -15.65 1.84 -26.57
N MET A 219 -14.57 1.88 -25.78
CA MET A 219 -13.31 2.50 -26.18
C MET A 219 -12.60 1.73 -27.30
N GLU A 220 -12.70 0.40 -27.29
CA GLU A 220 -12.18 -0.47 -28.35
C GLU A 220 -12.97 -0.30 -29.65
N GLU A 221 -14.30 -0.39 -29.58
CA GLU A 221 -15.19 -0.17 -30.72
C GLU A 221 -14.99 1.22 -31.33
N SER A 222 -14.82 2.26 -30.51
CA SER A 222 -14.55 3.62 -30.99
C SER A 222 -13.22 3.71 -31.75
N LYS A 223 -12.17 3.02 -31.27
CA LYS A 223 -10.88 2.97 -31.98
C LYS A 223 -11.01 2.24 -33.31
N GLU A 224 -11.75 1.14 -33.35
CA GLU A 224 -11.98 0.38 -34.58
C GLU A 224 -12.77 1.18 -35.61
N LYS A 225 -13.83 1.88 -35.19
CA LYS A 225 -14.59 2.80 -36.06
C LYS A 225 -13.69 3.87 -36.66
N MET A 226 -12.92 4.59 -35.82
CA MET A 226 -11.99 5.62 -36.29
C MET A 226 -10.92 5.07 -37.23
N LYS A 227 -10.46 3.83 -37.02
CA LYS A 227 -9.51 3.15 -37.91
C LYS A 227 -10.17 2.80 -39.25
N GLY A 228 -11.39 2.27 -39.22
CA GLY A 228 -12.19 1.96 -40.40
C GLY A 228 -12.47 3.19 -41.26
N GLU A 229 -12.92 4.29 -40.66
CA GLU A 229 -13.16 5.57 -41.35
C GLU A 229 -11.88 6.12 -42.01
N LYS A 230 -10.75 6.07 -41.30
CA LYS A 230 -9.44 6.46 -41.86
C LYS A 230 -9.03 5.57 -43.04
N GLN A 231 -9.34 4.27 -42.99
CA GLN A 231 -9.06 3.35 -44.09
C GLN A 231 -9.98 3.61 -45.28
N GLN A 232 -11.27 3.85 -45.05
CA GLN A 232 -12.25 4.20 -46.09
C GLN A 232 -11.87 5.51 -46.80
N THR A 233 -11.56 6.56 -46.06
CA THR A 233 -11.12 7.85 -46.63
C THR A 233 -9.83 7.71 -47.44
N ARG A 234 -8.87 6.89 -46.99
CA ARG A 234 -7.67 6.55 -47.76
C ARG A 234 -8.03 5.80 -49.06
N ALA A 235 -8.91 4.81 -48.99
CA ALA A 235 -9.35 4.05 -50.16
C ALA A 235 -10.03 4.96 -51.20
N VAL A 236 -10.92 5.86 -50.76
CA VAL A 236 -11.57 6.86 -51.63
C VAL A 236 -10.53 7.80 -52.27
N ASN A 237 -9.56 8.30 -51.51
CA ASN A 237 -8.52 9.19 -52.05
C ASN A 237 -7.60 8.47 -53.05
N ILE A 238 -7.29 7.19 -52.82
CA ILE A 238 -6.53 6.36 -53.75
C ILE A 238 -7.33 6.15 -55.04
N ALA A 239 -8.61 5.79 -54.95
CA ALA A 239 -9.49 5.61 -56.10
C ALA A 239 -9.60 6.89 -56.95
N LYS A 240 -9.79 8.05 -56.29
CA LYS A 240 -9.78 9.38 -56.95
C LYS A 240 -8.46 9.64 -57.69
N ARG A 241 -7.31 9.37 -57.05
CA ARG A 241 -5.99 9.52 -57.69
C ARG A 241 -5.81 8.59 -58.89
N ILE A 242 -6.26 7.34 -58.79
CA ILE A 242 -6.22 6.37 -59.89
C ILE A 242 -7.07 6.88 -61.06
N HIS A 243 -8.29 7.35 -60.80
CA HIS A 243 -9.18 7.90 -61.83
C HIS A 243 -8.57 9.12 -62.51
N GLN A 244 -8.04 10.09 -61.75
CA GLN A 244 -7.37 11.27 -62.30
C GLN A 244 -6.18 10.88 -63.19
N LYS A 245 -5.35 9.91 -62.76
CA LYS A 245 -4.24 9.40 -63.58
C LYS A 245 -4.75 8.79 -64.89
N LYS A 246 -5.86 8.04 -64.88
CA LYS A 246 -6.50 7.51 -66.10
C LYS A 246 -6.95 8.63 -67.03
N MET A 247 -7.66 9.64 -66.53
CA MET A 247 -8.14 10.78 -67.34
C MET A 247 -6.98 11.58 -67.95
N ARG A 248 -5.90 11.82 -67.19
CA ARG A 248 -4.69 12.49 -67.73
C ARG A 248 -4.01 11.69 -68.85
N LYS A 249 -3.97 10.37 -68.74
CA LYS A 249 -3.42 9.51 -69.81
C LYS A 249 -4.28 9.55 -71.08
N ILE A 250 -5.61 9.60 -70.93
CA ILE A 250 -6.54 9.73 -72.06
C ILE A 250 -6.37 11.10 -72.73
N ALA A 251 -6.31 12.18 -71.93
CA ALA A 251 -6.15 13.54 -72.44
C ALA A 251 -4.84 13.73 -73.23
N LYS A 252 -3.74 13.11 -72.80
CA LYS A 252 -2.44 13.15 -73.50
C LYS A 252 -2.38 12.31 -74.79
N LYS A 253 -3.36 11.43 -75.02
CA LYS A 253 -3.44 10.58 -76.23
C LYS A 253 -4.25 11.23 -77.35
N LYS A 254 -5.06 12.25 -77.04
CA LYS A 254 -5.66 13.15 -78.03
C LYS A 254 -4.68 14.28 -78.31
#